data_AF-A0A958S4F2-F1
#
_entry.id   AF-A0A958S4F2-F1
#
_cell.length_a   1.000
_cell.length_b   1.000
_cell.length_c   1.000
_cell.angle_alpha   90.00
_cell.angle_beta   90.00
_cell.angle_gamma   90.00
#
_symmetry.space_group_name_H-M   'P 1'
#
loop_
_entity.id
_entity.type
_entity.pdbx_description
1 polymer ?
#
loop_
_entity_poly.entity_id
_entity_poly.type
_entity_poly.pdbx_seq_one_letter_code
_entity_poly.pdbx_strand_id
1 'polypeptide(L)'
;MTKKKTLLWSLSLLVILGGGAVFYFRDRVPVLTAETYSAAKSQWETRGLKDYEMDVEVSGVQHGKYRISVKGGDVVKMTEDGIEVPERVWTHWGVKGMFRFLEEELASRKHPSAAYGVSEPESVYLHARFDPKLGYPTRFLRQVFGRKLTVEWRARIVGEN
;
A
#
# COMPACT_ATOMS: atom_id res chain seq x y z
N MET A 1 -29.36 -43.91 -17.30
CA MET A 1 -29.53 -43.09 -16.08
C MET A 1 -28.17 -42.51 -15.67
N THR A 2 -27.65 -41.50 -16.41
CA THR A 2 -26.20 -41.19 -16.36
C THR A 2 -25.82 -39.73 -16.68
N LYS A 3 -26.76 -38.78 -16.75
CA LYS A 3 -26.46 -37.36 -17.06
C LYS A 3 -26.36 -36.44 -15.83
N LYS A 4 -26.86 -36.86 -14.65
CA LYS A 4 -26.89 -36.02 -13.44
C LYS A 4 -25.57 -35.98 -12.67
N LYS A 5 -24.77 -37.05 -12.71
CA LYS A 5 -23.49 -37.12 -11.97
C LYS A 5 -22.41 -36.26 -12.63
N THR A 6 -22.32 -36.22 -13.95
CA THR A 6 -21.35 -35.37 -14.66
C THR A 6 -21.62 -33.87 -14.47
N LEU A 7 -22.90 -33.45 -14.40
CA LEU A 7 -23.26 -32.04 -14.21
C LEU A 7 -22.91 -31.50 -12.81
N LEU A 8 -23.04 -32.32 -11.75
CA LEU A 8 -22.68 -31.93 -10.39
C LEU A 8 -21.17 -31.76 -10.20
N TRP A 9 -20.35 -32.58 -10.87
CA TRP A 9 -18.89 -32.50 -10.76
C TRP A 9 -18.33 -31.25 -11.48
N SER A 10 -18.94 -30.86 -12.60
CA SER A 10 -18.58 -29.62 -13.32
C SER A 10 -18.88 -28.36 -12.49
N LEU A 11 -20.00 -28.35 -11.76
CA LEU A 11 -20.41 -27.20 -10.95
C LEU A 11 -19.48 -26.98 -9.75
N SER A 12 -19.07 -28.08 -9.09
CA SER A 12 -18.12 -28.02 -7.98
C SER A 12 -16.74 -27.54 -8.43
N LEU A 13 -16.27 -27.95 -9.62
CA LEU A 13 -15.00 -27.47 -10.18
C LEU A 13 -15.04 -25.96 -10.48
N LEU A 14 -16.18 -25.45 -10.97
CA LEU A 14 -16.40 -24.03 -11.26
C LEU A 14 -16.45 -23.16 -10.00
N VAL A 15 -17.02 -23.67 -8.91
CA VAL A 15 -17.02 -22.99 -7.60
C VAL A 15 -15.62 -22.99 -6.98
N ILE A 16 -14.84 -24.06 -7.14
CA ILE A 16 -13.46 -24.13 -6.64
C ILE A 16 -12.53 -23.23 -7.47
N LEU A 17 -12.67 -23.24 -8.80
CA LEU A 17 -11.91 -22.35 -9.70
C LEU A 17 -12.33 -20.89 -9.53
N GLY A 18 -13.63 -20.62 -9.39
CA GLY A 18 -14.16 -19.28 -9.11
C GLY A 18 -13.75 -18.76 -7.73
N GLY A 19 -13.84 -19.59 -6.69
CA GLY A 19 -13.40 -19.26 -5.34
C GLY A 19 -11.89 -19.06 -5.25
N GLY A 20 -11.11 -19.95 -5.87
CA GLY A 20 -9.65 -19.82 -5.97
C GLY A 20 -9.24 -18.56 -6.72
N ALA A 21 -9.92 -18.22 -7.83
CA ALA A 21 -9.71 -16.97 -8.54
C ALA A 21 -10.04 -15.75 -7.66
N VAL A 22 -11.17 -15.74 -6.95
CA VAL A 22 -11.55 -14.64 -6.05
C VAL A 22 -10.51 -14.41 -4.95
N PHE A 23 -10.04 -15.48 -4.30
CA PHE A 23 -8.98 -15.36 -3.29
C PHE A 23 -7.64 -14.92 -3.92
N TYR A 24 -7.28 -15.46 -5.07
CA TYR A 24 -6.06 -15.11 -5.79
C TYR A 24 -6.04 -13.65 -6.27
N PHE A 25 -7.18 -13.11 -6.72
CA PHE A 25 -7.30 -11.70 -7.11
C PHE A 25 -7.39 -10.76 -5.90
N ARG A 26 -7.92 -11.21 -4.76
CA ARG A 26 -8.07 -10.40 -3.55
C ARG A 26 -6.73 -10.03 -2.90
N ASP A 27 -5.70 -10.85 -3.03
CA ASP A 27 -4.39 -10.59 -2.42
C ASP A 27 -3.44 -9.75 -3.27
N ARG A 28 -3.77 -9.51 -4.55
CA ARG A 28 -2.96 -8.62 -5.40
C ARG A 28 -3.10 -7.17 -4.95
N VAL A 29 -1.97 -6.48 -4.82
CA VAL A 29 -1.96 -5.03 -4.61
C VAL A 29 -2.27 -4.38 -5.98
N PRO A 30 -3.29 -3.52 -6.09
CA PRO A 30 -3.61 -2.85 -7.35
C PRO A 30 -2.44 -2.01 -7.86
N VAL A 31 -2.36 -1.80 -9.18
CA VAL A 31 -1.39 -0.88 -9.78
C VAL A 31 -1.69 0.54 -9.31
N LEU A 32 -0.65 1.26 -8.86
CA LEU A 32 -0.76 2.66 -8.51
C LEU A 32 -0.77 3.50 -9.79
N THR A 33 -1.86 4.22 -10.01
CA THR A 33 -2.03 5.21 -11.08
C THR A 33 -2.32 6.59 -10.50
N ALA A 34 -2.13 7.65 -11.30
CA ALA A 34 -2.47 9.01 -10.88
C ALA A 34 -3.97 9.15 -10.51
N GLU A 35 -4.85 8.44 -11.21
CA GLU A 35 -6.29 8.41 -10.93
C GLU A 35 -6.59 7.76 -9.58
N THR A 36 -6.07 6.55 -9.32
CA THR A 36 -6.27 5.86 -8.04
C THR A 36 -5.70 6.64 -6.87
N TYR A 37 -4.54 7.28 -7.06
CA TYR A 37 -3.93 8.18 -6.07
C TYR A 37 -4.84 9.39 -5.78
N SER A 38 -5.30 10.09 -6.81
CA SER A 38 -6.12 11.30 -6.66
C SER A 38 -7.46 11.00 -5.99
N ALA A 39 -8.12 9.91 -6.38
CA ALA A 39 -9.38 9.46 -5.79
C ALA A 39 -9.21 9.13 -4.29
N ALA A 40 -8.17 8.36 -3.95
CA ALA A 40 -7.87 7.99 -2.57
C ALA A 40 -7.50 9.21 -1.70
N LYS A 41 -6.68 10.12 -2.25
CA LYS A 41 -6.29 11.36 -1.57
C LYS A 41 -7.51 12.25 -1.29
N SER A 42 -8.37 12.45 -2.28
CA SER A 42 -9.61 13.23 -2.11
C SER A 42 -10.53 12.60 -1.06
N GLN A 43 -10.63 11.26 -1.04
CA GLN A 43 -11.39 10.55 -0.03
C GLN A 43 -10.83 10.78 1.39
N TRP A 44 -9.50 10.73 1.56
CA TRP A 44 -8.85 11.03 2.84
C TRP A 44 -9.00 12.49 3.25
N GLU A 45 -8.92 13.44 2.32
CA GLU A 45 -9.12 14.85 2.62
C GLU A 45 -10.55 15.14 3.11
N THR A 46 -11.53 14.36 2.62
CA THR A 46 -12.94 14.52 2.98
C THR A 46 -13.33 13.76 4.27
N ARG A 47 -12.79 12.56 4.47
CA ARG A 47 -13.25 11.61 5.51
C ARG A 47 -12.16 11.17 6.49
N GLY A 48 -10.93 11.61 6.28
CA GLY A 48 -9.78 11.17 7.05
C GLY A 48 -9.82 11.66 8.50
N LEU A 49 -9.22 10.86 9.37
CA LEU A 49 -9.06 11.17 10.78
C LEU A 49 -7.97 12.22 10.98
N LYS A 50 -8.15 13.11 11.95
CA LYS A 50 -7.11 14.06 12.38
C LYS A 50 -6.26 13.51 13.51
N ASP A 51 -6.85 12.69 14.36
CA ASP A 51 -6.21 12.09 15.52
C ASP A 51 -6.29 10.57 15.38
N TYR A 52 -5.14 9.89 15.36
CA TYR A 52 -5.09 8.45 15.19
C TYR A 52 -3.74 7.86 15.62
N GLU A 53 -3.75 6.56 15.87
CA GLU A 53 -2.53 5.74 15.96
C GLU A 53 -2.42 4.84 14.74
N MET A 54 -1.20 4.69 14.20
CA MET A 54 -0.92 3.90 13.01
C MET A 54 0.31 3.02 13.23
N ASP A 55 0.16 1.74 12.93
CA ASP A 55 1.27 0.80 12.82
C ASP A 55 1.70 0.70 11.36
N VAL A 56 3.01 0.80 11.10
CA VAL A 56 3.62 0.65 9.79
C VAL A 56 4.71 -0.40 9.84
N GLU A 57 4.62 -1.40 8.97
CA GLU A 57 5.64 -2.41 8.79
C GLU A 57 6.34 -2.17 7.45
N VAL A 58 7.64 -1.91 7.49
CA VAL A 58 8.48 -1.79 6.30
C VAL A 58 9.24 -3.10 6.11
N SER A 59 9.33 -3.55 4.86
CA SER A 59 9.98 -4.79 4.47
C SER A 59 10.80 -4.59 3.17
N GLY A 60 11.83 -5.41 2.99
CA GLY A 60 12.78 -5.29 1.89
C GLY A 60 14.19 -5.05 2.41
N VAL A 61 14.89 -4.06 1.86
CA VAL A 61 16.29 -3.73 2.23
C VAL A 61 16.38 -3.19 3.67
N GLN A 62 15.37 -2.43 4.10
CA GLN A 62 15.21 -1.97 5.48
C GLN A 62 13.94 -2.60 6.03
N HIS A 63 14.06 -3.23 7.19
CA HIS A 63 12.96 -3.84 7.90
C HIS A 63 12.81 -3.15 9.25
N GLY A 64 11.57 -2.80 9.60
CA GLY A 64 11.27 -2.14 10.86
C GLY A 64 9.77 -2.02 11.08
N LYS A 65 9.36 -2.03 12.34
CA LYS A 65 7.98 -1.79 12.75
C LYS A 65 7.88 -0.44 13.45
N TYR A 66 7.06 0.42 12.90
CA TYR A 66 6.87 1.77 13.37
C TYR A 66 5.49 1.91 13.99
N ARG A 67 5.41 2.53 15.15
CA ARG A 67 4.13 3.01 15.72
C ARG A 67 4.16 4.52 15.74
N ILE A 68 3.14 5.12 15.15
CA ILE A 68 3.03 6.55 14.88
C ILE A 68 1.76 7.05 15.54
N SER A 69 1.89 8.06 16.39
CA SER A 69 0.74 8.78 16.95
C SER A 69 0.61 10.11 16.22
N VAL A 70 -0.59 10.38 15.70
CA VAL A 70 -0.93 11.61 14.98
C VAL A 70 -1.98 12.35 15.77
N LYS A 71 -1.78 13.67 15.94
CA LYS A 71 -2.76 14.58 16.52
C LYS A 71 -2.90 15.84 15.67
N GLY A 72 -4.13 16.29 15.45
CA GLY A 72 -4.42 17.44 14.58
C GLY A 72 -3.98 17.27 13.11
N GLY A 73 -3.67 16.05 12.69
CA GLY A 73 -3.12 15.72 11.38
C GLY A 73 -1.59 15.67 11.30
N ASP A 74 -0.88 15.99 12.39
CA ASP A 74 0.58 15.99 12.45
C ASP A 74 1.11 14.87 13.37
N VAL A 75 2.25 14.29 13.02
CA VAL A 75 2.90 13.25 13.82
C VAL A 75 3.45 13.89 15.10
N VAL A 76 3.02 13.38 16.26
CA VAL A 76 3.45 13.88 17.58
C VAL A 76 4.32 12.89 18.34
N LYS A 77 4.35 11.62 17.91
CA LYS A 77 5.20 10.59 18.47
C LYS A 77 5.46 9.49 17.44
N MET A 78 6.68 8.95 17.44
CA MET A 78 7.01 7.75 16.67
C MET A 78 7.94 6.83 17.46
N THR A 79 7.70 5.54 17.36
CA THR A 79 8.62 4.50 17.84
C THR A 79 8.99 3.56 16.71
N GLU A 80 10.22 3.05 16.73
CA GLU A 80 10.73 1.98 15.86
C GLU A 80 11.10 0.79 16.73
N ASP A 81 10.47 -0.36 16.50
CA ASP A 81 10.61 -1.57 17.32
C ASP A 81 10.46 -1.30 18.84
N GLY A 82 9.59 -0.35 19.18
CA GLY A 82 9.28 0.07 20.54
C GLY A 82 10.21 1.14 21.13
N ILE A 83 11.24 1.57 20.40
CA ILE A 83 12.18 2.61 20.83
C ILE A 83 11.74 3.95 20.22
N GLU A 84 11.63 4.99 21.03
CA GLU A 84 11.29 6.33 20.55
C GLU A 84 12.40 6.91 19.67
N VAL A 85 12.01 7.46 18.52
CA VAL A 85 12.95 7.99 17.53
C VAL A 85 12.84 9.52 17.42
N PRO A 86 13.94 10.22 17.10
CA PRO A 86 13.95 11.68 17.08
C PRO A 86 12.99 12.31 16.07
N GLU A 87 12.41 13.46 16.40
CA GLU A 87 11.42 14.16 15.57
C GLU A 87 11.84 14.41 14.13
N ARG A 88 13.14 14.66 13.88
CA ARG A 88 13.69 14.88 12.54
C ARG A 88 13.40 13.75 11.56
N VAL A 89 13.11 12.54 12.02
CA VAL A 89 12.78 11.41 11.14
C VAL A 89 11.28 11.27 10.87
N TRP A 90 10.40 12.03 11.54
CA TRP A 90 8.94 11.90 11.47
C TRP A 90 8.33 12.48 10.19
N THR A 91 9.02 13.38 9.48
CA THR A 91 8.46 14.22 8.42
C THR A 91 7.78 13.45 7.27
N HIS A 92 8.16 12.19 7.02
CA HIS A 92 7.59 11.34 5.97
C HIS A 92 6.59 10.30 6.50
N TRP A 93 6.28 10.33 7.79
CA TRP A 93 5.40 9.39 8.45
C TRP A 93 4.00 9.99 8.66
N GLY A 94 3.02 9.11 8.94
CA GLY A 94 1.61 9.49 8.89
C GLY A 94 1.03 9.46 7.48
N VAL A 95 -0.29 9.57 7.37
CA VAL A 95 -1.01 9.43 6.09
C VAL A 95 -0.61 10.52 5.08
N LYS A 96 -0.41 11.76 5.55
CA LYS A 96 0.04 12.89 4.70
C LYS A 96 1.42 12.61 4.09
N GLY A 97 2.36 12.12 4.90
CA GLY A 97 3.71 11.77 4.46
C GLY A 97 3.68 10.63 3.43
N MET A 98 2.84 9.61 3.66
CA MET A 98 2.65 8.51 2.72
C MET A 98 2.11 8.98 1.37
N PHE A 99 1.09 9.87 1.34
CA PHE A 99 0.62 10.40 0.07
C PHE A 99 1.70 11.18 -0.69
N ARG A 100 2.47 12.02 0.00
CA ARG A 100 3.60 12.73 -0.63
C ARG A 100 4.61 11.74 -1.22
N PHE A 101 4.96 10.68 -0.49
CA PHE A 101 5.85 9.63 -0.99
C PHE A 101 5.29 8.94 -2.25
N LEU A 102 3.99 8.61 -2.28
CA LEU A 102 3.36 8.00 -3.47
C LEU A 102 3.35 8.95 -4.68
N GLU A 103 3.15 10.24 -4.45
CA GLU A 103 3.21 11.28 -5.49
C GLU A 103 4.62 11.41 -6.08
N GLU A 104 5.64 11.42 -5.23
CA GLU A 104 7.05 11.41 -5.62
C GLU A 104 7.38 10.17 -6.44
N GLU A 105 6.95 8.97 -6.02
CA GLU A 105 7.16 7.72 -6.77
C GLU A 105 6.48 7.74 -8.15
N LEU A 106 5.24 8.25 -8.24
CA LEU A 106 4.55 8.43 -9.51
C LEU A 106 5.28 9.41 -10.44
N ALA A 107 5.87 10.48 -9.89
CA ALA A 107 6.65 11.44 -10.66
C ALA A 107 8.00 10.85 -11.09
N SER A 108 8.71 10.18 -10.18
CA SER A 108 9.99 9.51 -10.43
C SER A 108 9.88 8.43 -11.51
N ARG A 109 8.76 7.72 -11.58
CA ARG A 109 8.50 6.76 -12.66
C ARG A 109 8.47 7.39 -14.05
N LYS A 110 8.11 8.67 -14.19
CA LYS A 110 8.16 9.39 -15.48
C LYS A 110 9.59 9.71 -15.93
N HIS A 111 10.54 9.75 -14.98
CA HIS A 111 11.96 10.01 -15.22
C HIS A 111 12.84 8.94 -14.54
N PRO A 112 12.69 7.66 -14.92
CA PRO A 112 13.19 6.53 -14.13
C PRO A 112 14.72 6.39 -14.12
N SER A 113 15.40 7.01 -15.08
CA SER A 113 16.87 6.95 -15.19
C SER A 113 17.53 7.64 -13.99
N ALA A 114 17.07 8.84 -13.64
CA ALA A 114 17.62 9.58 -12.50
C ALA A 114 17.24 8.96 -11.14
N ALA A 115 16.02 8.43 -11.03
CA ALA A 115 15.48 7.94 -9.76
C ALA A 115 15.87 6.48 -9.44
N TYR A 116 15.95 5.62 -10.47
CA TYR A 116 16.11 4.17 -10.30
C TYR A 116 17.22 3.57 -11.17
N GLY A 117 17.85 4.38 -12.03
CA GLY A 117 18.90 3.94 -12.93
C GLY A 117 18.39 3.02 -14.06
N VAL A 118 17.13 3.12 -14.46
CA VAL A 118 16.57 2.35 -15.59
C VAL A 118 16.00 3.30 -16.65
N SER A 119 16.08 2.93 -17.92
CA SER A 119 15.66 3.82 -19.02
C SER A 119 14.15 3.86 -19.20
N GLU A 120 13.48 2.71 -19.05
CA GLU A 120 12.06 2.55 -19.39
C GLU A 120 11.15 2.66 -18.15
N PRO A 121 10.11 3.51 -18.16
CA PRO A 121 9.11 3.62 -17.08
C PRO A 121 8.39 2.31 -16.75
N GLU A 122 8.27 1.42 -17.73
CA GLU A 122 7.68 0.07 -17.62
C GLU A 122 8.54 -0.87 -16.79
N SER A 123 9.81 -0.53 -16.55
CA SER A 123 10.67 -1.29 -15.63
C SER A 123 10.37 -0.99 -14.16
N VAL A 124 9.56 0.03 -13.86
CA VAL A 124 9.20 0.46 -12.50
C VAL A 124 7.74 0.13 -12.23
N TYR A 125 7.50 -0.88 -11.40
CA TYR A 125 6.18 -1.34 -11.01
C TYR A 125 5.82 -0.74 -9.67
N LEU A 126 4.80 0.11 -9.68
CA LEU A 126 4.24 0.74 -8.50
C LEU A 126 2.86 0.16 -8.24
N HIS A 127 2.67 -0.37 -7.05
CA HIS A 127 1.40 -0.91 -6.59
C HIS A 127 1.05 -0.29 -5.25
N ALA A 128 -0.22 0.07 -5.08
CA ALA A 128 -0.72 0.58 -3.81
C ALA A 128 -2.13 0.07 -3.53
N ARG A 129 -2.44 -0.11 -2.25
CA ARG A 129 -3.79 -0.35 -1.76
C ARG A 129 -4.17 0.79 -0.84
N PHE A 130 -5.40 1.25 -0.97
CA PHE A 130 -5.97 2.29 -0.14
C PHE A 130 -7.12 1.71 0.69
N ASP A 131 -7.34 2.26 1.88
CA ASP A 131 -8.49 1.90 2.70
C ASP A 131 -9.78 2.33 2.00
N PRO A 132 -10.77 1.44 1.82
CA PRO A 132 -11.97 1.74 1.04
C PRO A 132 -12.93 2.72 1.75
N LYS A 133 -12.79 2.94 3.06
CA LYS A 133 -13.67 3.83 3.84
C LYS A 133 -13.07 5.22 3.97
N LEU A 134 -11.81 5.28 4.37
CA LEU A 134 -11.10 6.51 4.72
C LEU A 134 -10.16 6.99 3.61
N GLY A 135 -9.75 6.13 2.66
CA GLY A 135 -8.89 6.50 1.54
C GLY A 135 -7.39 6.51 1.83
N TYR A 136 -6.95 6.30 3.08
CA TYR A 136 -5.50 6.32 3.38
C TYR A 136 -4.74 5.14 2.76
N PRO A 137 -3.44 5.28 2.44
CA PRO A 137 -2.63 4.18 1.94
C PRO A 137 -2.45 3.08 2.99
N THR A 138 -2.77 1.83 2.65
CA THR A 138 -2.64 0.66 3.54
C THR A 138 -1.52 -0.29 3.13
N ARG A 139 -1.09 -0.24 1.87
CA ARG A 139 0.05 -1.02 1.36
C ARG A 139 0.66 -0.33 0.16
N PHE A 140 1.97 -0.45 0.03
CA PHE A 140 2.71 -0.06 -1.17
C PHE A 140 3.75 -1.11 -1.50
N LEU A 141 3.99 -1.29 -2.79
CA LEU A 141 5.05 -2.11 -3.33
C LEU A 141 5.66 -1.39 -4.53
N ARG A 142 6.97 -1.18 -4.48
CA ARG A 142 7.80 -0.81 -5.62
C ARG A 142 8.69 -1.98 -6.00
N GLN A 143 8.68 -2.34 -7.26
CA GLN A 143 9.62 -3.28 -7.85
C GLN A 143 10.24 -2.67 -9.10
N VAL A 144 11.57 -2.64 -9.16
CA VAL A 144 12.33 -2.15 -10.32
C VAL A 144 13.01 -3.34 -10.99
N PHE A 145 12.62 -3.69 -12.22
CA PHE A 145 13.23 -4.81 -12.95
C PHE A 145 14.70 -4.53 -13.29
N GLY A 146 15.53 -5.56 -13.18
CA GLY A 146 16.98 -5.45 -13.40
C GLY A 146 17.75 -4.73 -12.28
N ARG A 147 17.08 -4.35 -11.18
CA ARG A 147 17.67 -3.68 -10.02
C ARG A 147 17.21 -4.34 -8.72
N LYS A 148 18.06 -4.34 -7.68
CA LYS A 148 17.67 -4.75 -6.32
C LYS A 148 17.06 -3.58 -5.54
N LEU A 149 16.09 -2.88 -6.14
CA LEU A 149 15.44 -1.69 -5.56
C LEU A 149 13.97 -1.97 -5.27
N THR A 150 13.73 -2.91 -4.35
CA THR A 150 12.37 -3.26 -3.89
C THR A 150 12.07 -2.58 -2.57
N VAL A 151 10.89 -1.96 -2.48
CA VAL A 151 10.37 -1.37 -1.25
C VAL A 151 8.95 -1.88 -1.05
N GLU A 152 8.66 -2.45 0.11
CA GLU A 152 7.30 -2.79 0.49
C GLU A 152 7.02 -2.25 1.89
N TRP A 153 5.85 -1.65 2.07
CA TRP A 153 5.35 -1.32 3.40
C TRP A 153 3.86 -1.57 3.52
N ARG A 154 3.41 -1.80 4.75
CA ARG A 154 2.00 -1.98 5.12
C ARG A 154 1.68 -1.04 6.26
N ALA A 155 0.55 -0.36 6.18
CA ALA A 155 0.10 0.60 7.17
C ALA A 155 -1.31 0.22 7.63
N ARG A 156 -1.57 0.39 8.93
CA ARG A 156 -2.87 0.18 9.53
C ARG A 156 -3.10 1.20 10.63
N ILE A 157 -4.19 1.95 10.54
CA ILE A 157 -4.69 2.72 11.68
C ILE A 157 -5.25 1.74 12.73
N VAL A 158 -4.74 1.80 13.95
CA VAL A 158 -5.05 0.86 15.05
C VAL A 158 -5.95 1.46 16.13
N GLY A 159 -6.14 2.78 16.14
CA GLY A 159 -7.04 3.47 17.06
C GLY A 159 -7.29 4.92 16.70
N GLU A 160 -8.39 5.48 17.20
CA GLU A 160 -8.65 6.92 17.26
C GLU A 160 -8.10 7.44 18.59
N ASN A 161 -7.47 8.62 18.57
CA ASN A 161 -6.81 9.23 19.75
C ASN A 161 -7.60 10.44 20.26
#